data_AF-A0A1I5EKD8-F1
#
_entry.id   AF-A0A1I5EKD8-F1
#
_cell.length_a   1.000
_cell.length_b   1.000
_cell.length_c   1.000
_cell.angle_alpha   90.00
_cell.angle_beta   90.00
_cell.angle_gamma   90.00
#
_symmetry.space_group_name_H-M   'P 1'
#
loop_
_entity.id
_entity.type
_entity.pdbx_description
1 polymer ?
#
loop_
_entity_poly.entity_id
_entity_poly.type
_entity_poly.pdbx_seq_one_letter_code
_entity_poly.pdbx_strand_id
1 'polypeptide(L)'
;MKETWTDGPGSATWRKTMTALATQLVEAVTAAEQALSSTPPRTRRRRARGGEALELFQQEVEQTMPEVAAELPPFGIDFQNQARRFETTILKTDQIMRAQLEEERKSIGSVEEFTAPLSTTEGILNDFSCRCGRWEAMSAPPRNSIQGFRDGVRAVNSALGMMRSWVATTD
;
A
#
# COMPACT_ATOMS: atom_id res chain seq x y z
N MET A 1 28.52 -6.24 -2.91
CA MET A 1 27.57 -6.46 -1.81
C MET A 1 26.92 -7.80 -2.05
N LYS A 2 26.98 -8.74 -1.09
CA LYS A 2 26.18 -9.97 -1.17
C LYS A 2 24.71 -9.55 -1.10
N GLU A 3 23.97 -9.91 -2.12
CA GLU A 3 22.54 -9.65 -2.22
C GLU A 3 21.82 -10.38 -1.07
N THR A 4 21.29 -9.63 -0.10
CA THR A 4 20.72 -10.14 1.16
C THR A 4 19.49 -11.06 0.98
N TRP A 5 18.99 -11.19 -0.25
CA TRP A 5 17.89 -12.04 -0.65
C TRP A 5 18.31 -13.48 -1.02
N THR A 6 19.60 -13.81 -1.04
CA THR A 6 20.07 -15.20 -1.27
C THR A 6 19.88 -16.13 -0.07
N ASP A 7 19.69 -15.59 1.13
CA ASP A 7 19.66 -16.39 2.37
C ASP A 7 18.31 -17.12 2.60
N GLY A 8 17.34 -16.94 1.69
CA GLY A 8 16.01 -17.56 1.78
C GLY A 8 15.13 -16.99 2.91
N PRO A 9 13.83 -17.32 2.92
CA PRO A 9 12.85 -16.75 3.84
C PRO A 9 13.13 -17.09 5.31
N GLY A 10 13.68 -18.28 5.60
CA GLY A 10 13.99 -18.71 6.98
C GLY A 10 15.12 -17.93 7.66
N SER A 11 15.85 -17.07 6.94
CA SER A 11 17.00 -16.36 7.49
C SER A 11 16.64 -15.13 8.33
N ALA A 12 17.51 -14.80 9.30
CA ALA A 12 17.38 -13.56 10.07
C ALA A 12 17.55 -12.30 9.18
N THR A 13 18.39 -12.38 8.15
CA THR A 13 18.61 -11.32 7.16
C THR A 13 17.33 -11.01 6.39
N TRP A 14 16.63 -12.05 5.92
CA TRP A 14 15.37 -11.90 5.21
C TRP A 14 14.29 -11.30 6.12
N ARG A 15 14.11 -11.82 7.34
CA ARG A 15 13.12 -11.27 8.30
C ARG A 15 13.33 -9.79 8.59
N LYS A 16 14.60 -9.36 8.76
CA LYS A 16 14.93 -7.93 8.94
C LYS A 16 14.59 -7.09 7.71
N THR A 17 14.91 -7.60 6.51
CA THR A 17 14.60 -6.92 5.25
C THR A 17 13.10 -6.73 5.06
N MET A 18 12.33 -7.79 5.31
CA MET A 18 10.87 -7.78 5.21
C MET A 18 10.22 -6.83 6.22
N THR A 19 10.72 -6.81 7.45
CA THR A 19 10.26 -5.85 8.47
C THR A 19 10.53 -4.41 8.03
N ALA A 20 11.73 -4.11 7.50
CA ALA A 20 12.07 -2.78 7.03
C ALA A 20 11.18 -2.34 5.85
N LEU A 21 10.87 -3.24 4.91
CA LEU A 21 9.96 -2.96 3.80
C LEU A 21 8.52 -2.72 4.29
N ALA A 22 8.04 -3.52 5.25
CA ALA A 22 6.73 -3.34 5.86
C ALA A 22 6.60 -1.97 6.55
N THR A 23 7.64 -1.56 7.29
CA THR A 23 7.70 -0.23 7.93
C THR A 23 7.63 0.89 6.90
N GLN A 24 8.41 0.81 5.82
CA GLN A 24 8.40 1.82 4.76
C GLN A 24 7.02 1.95 4.09
N LEU A 25 6.33 0.83 3.84
CA LEU A 25 4.98 0.84 3.28
C LEU A 25 3.98 1.52 4.22
N VAL A 26 4.05 1.24 5.53
CA VAL A 26 3.17 1.87 6.53
C VAL A 26 3.45 3.37 6.64
N GLU A 27 4.72 3.78 6.64
CA GLU A 27 5.12 5.20 6.67
C GLU A 27 4.59 5.95 5.44
N ALA A 28 4.73 5.38 4.25
CA ALA A 28 4.23 5.97 3.01
C ALA A 28 2.70 6.14 3.02
N VAL A 29 1.97 5.15 3.53
CA VAL A 29 0.51 5.23 3.69
C VAL A 29 0.13 6.29 4.72
N THR A 30 0.83 6.35 5.85
CA THR A 30 0.58 7.34 6.91
C THR A 30 0.81 8.76 6.38
N ALA A 31 1.87 8.98 5.61
CA ALA A 31 2.13 10.26 4.96
C ALA A 31 1.02 10.64 3.96
N ALA A 32 0.53 9.66 3.19
CA ALA A 32 -0.59 9.87 2.28
C ALA A 32 -1.89 10.22 3.02
N GLU A 33 -2.20 9.52 4.12
CA GLU A 33 -3.37 9.84 4.95
C GLU A 33 -3.26 11.23 5.57
N GLN A 34 -2.06 11.65 6.00
CA GLN A 34 -1.81 13.00 6.49
C GLN A 34 -2.00 14.04 5.40
N ALA A 35 -1.51 13.80 4.18
CA ALA A 35 -1.73 14.70 3.05
C ALA A 35 -3.23 14.82 2.73
N LEU A 36 -3.96 13.70 2.72
CA LEU A 36 -5.42 13.68 2.54
C LEU A 36 -6.19 14.36 3.67
N SER A 37 -5.66 14.35 4.90
CA SER A 37 -6.29 14.96 6.08
C SER A 37 -5.93 16.42 6.29
N SER A 38 -4.84 16.90 5.69
CA SER A 38 -4.31 18.26 5.88
C SER A 38 -5.07 19.32 5.07
N THR A 39 -6.15 18.95 4.38
CA THR A 39 -7.04 19.91 3.75
C THR A 39 -7.71 20.77 4.83
N PRO A 40 -7.41 22.09 4.90
CA PRO A 40 -7.88 22.91 6.01
C PRO A 40 -9.39 23.13 5.92
N PRO A 41 -10.16 23.05 7.01
CA PRO A 41 -11.53 23.56 7.03
C PRO A 41 -11.46 25.10 7.03
N ARG A 42 -11.48 25.70 5.84
CA ARG A 42 -11.53 27.15 5.64
C ARG A 42 -12.89 27.53 5.05
N THR A 43 -13.97 27.61 5.81
CA THR A 43 -14.18 28.75 6.72
C THR A 43 -15.42 28.54 7.59
N ARG A 44 -15.30 28.99 8.85
CA ARG A 44 -16.32 29.34 9.83
C ARG A 44 -17.70 29.67 9.22
N ARG A 45 -18.69 28.83 9.52
CA ARG A 45 -20.14 29.02 9.26
C ARG A 45 -20.57 30.48 9.38
N ARG A 46 -20.78 31.15 8.25
CA ARG A 46 -21.76 32.24 8.16
C ARG A 46 -23.08 31.58 7.73
N ARG A 47 -24.17 31.85 8.46
CA ARG A 47 -25.52 31.34 8.14
C ARG A 47 -25.94 31.82 6.74
N ALA A 48 -25.54 31.12 5.69
CA ALA A 48 -26.13 31.25 4.37
C ALA A 48 -27.38 30.36 4.31
N ARG A 49 -28.44 30.84 3.66
CA ARG A 49 -29.65 30.04 3.40
C ARG A 49 -29.22 28.79 2.61
N GLY A 50 -29.82 27.63 2.90
CA GLY A 50 -29.30 26.32 2.51
C GLY A 50 -28.98 26.06 1.03
N GLY A 51 -29.41 26.93 0.10
CA GLY A 51 -29.00 26.89 -1.31
C GLY A 51 -27.63 27.52 -1.58
N GLU A 52 -27.40 28.77 -1.15
CA GLU A 52 -26.09 29.43 -1.29
C GLU A 52 -24.98 28.72 -0.52
N ALA A 53 -25.30 28.13 0.63
CA ALA A 53 -24.34 27.35 1.40
C ALA A 53 -23.86 26.10 0.66
N LEU A 54 -24.73 25.49 -0.15
CA LEU A 54 -24.43 24.29 -0.93
C LEU A 54 -23.62 24.65 -2.19
N GLU A 55 -23.97 25.73 -2.88
CA GLU A 55 -23.21 26.21 -4.05
C GLU A 55 -21.80 26.69 -3.66
N LEU A 56 -21.67 27.44 -2.56
CA LEU A 56 -20.36 27.85 -2.04
C LEU A 56 -19.51 26.64 -1.62
N PHE A 57 -20.13 25.63 -0.99
CA PHE A 57 -19.44 24.40 -0.63
C PHE A 57 -19.01 23.60 -1.87
N GLN A 58 -19.86 23.50 -2.90
CA GLN A 58 -19.51 22.84 -4.15
C GLN A 58 -18.36 23.57 -4.86
N GLN A 59 -18.41 24.90 -4.92
CA GLN A 59 -17.35 25.71 -5.53
C GLN A 59 -16.03 25.59 -4.76
N GLU A 60 -16.07 25.55 -3.43
CA GLU A 60 -14.91 25.33 -2.58
C GLU A 60 -14.31 23.93 -2.80
N VAL A 61 -15.15 22.88 -2.85
CA VAL A 61 -14.72 21.52 -3.18
C VAL A 61 -14.12 21.45 -4.59
N GLU A 62 -14.72 22.12 -5.58
CA GLU A 62 -14.19 22.18 -6.95
C GLU A 62 -12.84 22.89 -7.05
N GLN A 63 -12.56 23.86 -6.18
CA GLN A 63 -11.29 24.59 -6.16
C GLN A 63 -10.20 23.86 -5.36
N THR A 64 -10.56 23.25 -4.23
CA THR A 64 -9.58 22.59 -3.34
C THR A 64 -9.21 21.18 -3.79
N MET A 65 -10.14 20.43 -4.41
CA MET A 65 -9.86 19.06 -4.85
C MET A 65 -8.74 18.95 -5.89
N PRO A 66 -8.62 19.83 -6.90
CA PRO A 66 -7.50 19.81 -7.83
C PRO A 66 -6.15 20.06 -7.17
N GLU A 67 -6.09 20.94 -6.16
CA GLU A 67 -4.85 21.24 -5.42
C GLU A 67 -4.38 20.03 -4.62
N VAL A 68 -5.27 19.41 -3.83
CA VAL A 68 -4.95 18.19 -3.09
C VAL A 68 -4.62 17.04 -4.04
N ALA A 69 -5.35 16.90 -5.16
CA ALA A 69 -5.04 15.91 -6.18
C ALA A 69 -3.68 16.14 -6.87
N ALA A 70 -3.15 17.36 -6.89
CA ALA A 70 -1.82 17.65 -7.44
C ALA A 70 -0.68 17.30 -6.46
N GLU A 71 -0.94 17.24 -5.16
CA GLU A 71 0.07 16.93 -4.13
C GLU A 71 0.24 15.44 -3.86
N LEU A 72 -0.77 14.61 -4.15
CA LEU A 72 -0.75 13.16 -3.92
C LEU A 72 0.15 12.32 -4.86
N PRO A 73 0.38 12.68 -6.14
CA PRO A 73 1.11 11.82 -7.07
C PRO A 73 2.53 11.44 -6.63
N PRO A 74 3.37 12.32 -6.05
CA PRO A 74 4.70 11.94 -5.56
C PRO A 74 4.63 10.81 -4.52
N PHE A 75 3.73 10.92 -3.54
CA PHE A 75 3.52 9.88 -2.52
C PHE A 75 3.02 8.57 -3.13
N GLY A 76 2.09 8.66 -4.08
CA GLY A 76 1.57 7.48 -4.79
C GLY A 76 2.65 6.77 -5.60
N ILE A 77 3.53 7.51 -6.28
CA ILE A 77 4.65 6.97 -7.06
C ILE A 77 5.68 6.32 -6.14
N ASP A 78 6.05 6.97 -5.03
CA ASP A 78 7.01 6.42 -4.07
C ASP A 78 6.50 5.12 -3.44
N PHE A 79 5.23 5.10 -3.02
CA PHE A 79 4.60 3.89 -2.53
C PHE A 79 4.55 2.78 -3.58
N GLN A 80 4.16 3.10 -4.83
CA GLN A 80 4.17 2.14 -5.94
C GLN A 80 5.56 1.53 -6.15
N ASN A 81 6.60 2.37 -6.13
CA ASN A 81 7.98 1.93 -6.33
C ASN A 81 8.45 1.01 -5.20
N GLN A 82 8.14 1.32 -3.95
CA GLN A 82 8.44 0.47 -2.81
C GLN A 82 7.68 -0.87 -2.87
N ALA A 83 6.39 -0.83 -3.18
CA ALA A 83 5.55 -2.02 -3.35
C ALA A 83 6.05 -2.92 -4.49
N ARG A 84 6.49 -2.36 -5.62
CA ARG A 84 7.08 -3.14 -6.73
C ARG A 84 8.42 -3.75 -6.37
N ARG A 85 9.26 -3.07 -5.59
CA ARG A 85 10.51 -3.65 -5.07
C ARG A 85 10.22 -4.83 -4.15
N PHE A 86 9.23 -4.68 -3.27
CA PHE A 86 8.73 -5.76 -2.43
C PHE A 86 8.26 -6.95 -3.28
N GLU A 87 7.34 -6.73 -4.22
CA GLU A 87 6.83 -7.77 -5.13
C GLU A 87 7.94 -8.46 -5.92
N THR A 88 8.89 -7.71 -6.48
CA THR A 88 10.03 -8.27 -7.22
C THR A 88 10.91 -9.13 -6.33
N THR A 89 11.13 -8.71 -5.09
CA THR A 89 11.92 -9.47 -4.11
C THR A 89 11.24 -10.80 -3.80
N ILE A 90 9.94 -10.77 -3.55
CA ILE A 90 9.13 -11.98 -3.33
C ILE A 90 9.12 -12.88 -4.56
N LEU A 91 8.94 -12.35 -5.76
CA LEU A 91 8.99 -13.15 -6.99
C LEU A 91 10.33 -13.89 -7.16
N LYS A 92 11.45 -13.20 -6.90
CA LYS A 92 12.78 -13.83 -6.95
C LYS A 92 12.93 -14.92 -5.90
N THR A 93 12.45 -14.68 -4.67
CA THR A 93 12.44 -15.68 -3.61
C THR A 93 11.57 -16.89 -3.99
N ASP A 94 10.38 -16.67 -4.56
CA ASP A 94 9.49 -17.74 -5.05
C ASP A 94 10.20 -18.62 -6.10
N GLN A 95 10.88 -17.99 -7.06
CA GLN A 95 11.62 -18.69 -8.10
C GLN A 95 12.75 -19.55 -7.53
N ILE A 96 13.53 -19.02 -6.58
CA ILE A 96 14.60 -19.78 -5.90
C ILE A 96 14.01 -20.97 -5.14
N MET A 97 12.95 -20.74 -4.37
CA MET A 97 12.28 -21.78 -3.60
C MET A 97 11.73 -22.90 -4.48
N ARG A 98 11.10 -22.56 -5.62
CA ARG A 98 10.62 -23.56 -6.58
C ARG A 98 11.75 -24.32 -7.27
N ALA A 99 12.89 -23.68 -7.51
CA ALA A 99 14.01 -24.27 -8.22
C ALA A 99 14.90 -25.15 -7.33
N GLN A 100 14.99 -24.87 -6.03
CA GLN A 100 16.00 -25.52 -5.17
C GLN A 100 15.42 -26.42 -4.07
N LEU A 101 14.12 -26.34 -3.72
CA LEU A 101 13.73 -26.63 -2.35
C LEU A 101 12.34 -27.24 -2.13
N GLU A 102 12.15 -28.49 -2.53
CA GLU A 102 11.04 -29.29 -2.00
C GLU A 102 11.26 -29.58 -0.48
N GLU A 103 12.52 -29.69 -0.04
CA GLU A 103 12.89 -29.90 1.38
C GLU A 103 12.85 -28.62 2.24
N GLU A 104 13.29 -27.44 1.76
CA GLU A 104 13.08 -26.21 2.56
C GLU A 104 11.63 -25.72 2.51
N ARG A 105 10.84 -26.06 1.47
CA ARG A 105 9.38 -25.85 1.53
C ARG A 105 8.73 -26.61 2.69
N LYS A 106 9.24 -27.80 3.03
CA LYS A 106 8.80 -28.58 4.21
C LYS A 106 9.33 -28.00 5.53
N SER A 107 10.44 -27.26 5.52
CA SER A 107 11.00 -26.64 6.73
C SER A 107 10.32 -25.32 7.11
N ILE A 108 9.54 -24.74 6.22
CA ILE A 108 8.66 -23.60 6.51
C ILE A 108 7.47 -24.13 7.32
N GLY A 109 7.58 -24.00 8.64
CA GLY A 109 6.59 -24.55 9.57
C GLY A 109 5.17 -23.97 9.41
N SER A 110 5.02 -22.66 9.22
CA SER A 110 3.71 -22.02 9.02
C SER A 110 3.80 -20.71 8.24
N VAL A 111 2.90 -20.51 7.26
CA VAL A 111 2.72 -19.23 6.53
C VAL A 111 2.46 -18.07 7.48
N GLU A 112 1.77 -18.33 8.59
CA GLU A 112 1.36 -17.29 9.53
C GLU A 112 2.55 -16.68 10.25
N GLU A 113 3.60 -17.43 10.58
CA GLU A 113 4.80 -16.84 11.18
C GLU A 113 5.54 -15.91 10.20
N PHE A 114 5.48 -16.22 8.90
CA PHE A 114 6.14 -15.43 7.85
C PHE A 114 5.34 -14.21 7.41
N THR A 115 4.00 -14.31 7.41
CA THR A 115 3.11 -13.24 6.98
C THR A 115 2.56 -12.43 8.15
N ALA A 116 2.66 -12.88 9.41
CA ALA A 116 2.21 -12.15 10.59
C ALA A 116 2.77 -10.72 10.68
N PRO A 117 4.07 -10.45 10.42
CA PRO A 117 4.60 -9.09 10.42
C PRO A 117 3.95 -8.18 9.36
N LEU A 118 3.38 -8.78 8.31
CA LEU A 118 2.75 -8.10 7.18
C LEU A 118 1.23 -8.06 7.28
N SER A 119 0.61 -8.86 8.14
CA SER A 119 -0.85 -8.91 8.32
C SER A 119 -1.42 -7.55 8.76
N THR A 120 -0.71 -6.85 9.66
CA THR A 120 -1.04 -5.48 10.05
C THR A 120 -0.92 -4.52 8.86
N THR A 121 0.12 -4.67 8.04
CA THR A 121 0.31 -3.86 6.83
C THR A 121 -0.79 -4.11 5.81
N GLU A 122 -1.18 -5.36 5.58
CA GLU A 122 -2.29 -5.74 4.70
C GLU A 122 -3.62 -5.11 5.16
N GLY A 123 -3.92 -5.16 6.47
CA GLY A 123 -5.09 -4.52 7.05
C GLY A 123 -5.10 -3.00 6.80
N ILE A 124 -3.99 -2.32 7.08
CA ILE A 124 -3.82 -0.88 6.85
C ILE A 124 -4.02 -0.53 5.37
N LEU A 125 -3.44 -1.32 4.45
CA LEU A 125 -3.53 -1.08 3.01
C LEU A 125 -4.94 -1.28 2.47
N ASN A 126 -5.64 -2.30 2.95
CA ASN A 126 -7.03 -2.55 2.56
C ASN A 126 -7.95 -1.44 3.07
N ASP A 127 -7.78 -1.01 4.31
CA ASP A 127 -8.53 0.12 4.89
C ASP A 127 -8.28 1.43 4.11
N PHE A 128 -7.01 1.72 3.79
CA PHE A 128 -6.64 2.86 2.98
C PHE A 128 -7.29 2.80 1.59
N SER A 129 -7.20 1.66 0.91
CA SER A 129 -7.83 1.43 -0.39
C SER A 129 -9.34 1.65 -0.36
N CYS A 130 -10.03 1.14 0.67
CA CYS A 130 -11.45 1.39 0.88
C CYS A 130 -11.77 2.88 1.07
N ARG A 131 -10.93 3.64 1.76
CA ARG A 131 -11.09 5.10 1.94
C ARG A 131 -10.90 5.86 0.61
N CYS A 132 -9.95 5.43 -0.21
CA CYS A 132 -9.71 5.99 -1.55
C CYS A 132 -10.87 5.76 -2.53
N GLY A 133 -11.74 4.78 -2.31
CA GLY A 133 -12.89 4.50 -3.19
C GLY A 133 -13.83 5.70 -3.39
N ARG A 134 -13.94 6.60 -2.41
CA ARG A 134 -14.70 7.85 -2.58
C ARG A 134 -14.04 8.82 -3.54
N TRP A 135 -12.71 8.91 -3.53
CA TRP A 135 -11.93 9.76 -4.44
C TRP A 135 -11.99 9.25 -5.89
N GLU A 136 -11.95 7.93 -6.09
CA GLU A 136 -12.09 7.31 -7.42
C GLU A 136 -13.45 7.63 -8.09
N ALA A 137 -14.50 7.81 -7.28
CA ALA A 137 -15.87 8.06 -7.72
C ALA A 137 -16.16 9.52 -8.08
N MET A 138 -15.30 10.48 -7.69
CA MET A 138 -15.56 11.91 -7.87
C MET A 138 -15.35 12.39 -9.31
N SER A 139 -14.11 12.37 -9.80
CA SER A 139 -13.74 12.87 -11.13
C SER A 139 -12.35 12.37 -11.56
N ALA A 140 -11.91 12.70 -12.78
CA ALA A 140 -10.64 12.19 -13.32
C ALA A 140 -9.38 12.65 -12.55
N PRO A 141 -9.22 13.93 -12.10
CA PRO A 141 -8.02 14.35 -11.40
C PRO A 141 -7.78 13.63 -10.06
N PRO A 142 -8.77 13.51 -9.15
CA PRO A 142 -8.66 12.71 -7.93
C PRO A 142 -8.41 11.22 -8.19
N ARG A 143 -8.98 10.65 -9.26
CA ARG A 143 -8.74 9.25 -9.63
C ARG A 143 -7.31 9.01 -10.10
N ASN A 144 -6.78 9.92 -10.91
CA ASN A 144 -5.41 9.83 -11.43
C ASN A 144 -4.38 10.03 -10.31
N SER A 145 -4.67 10.91 -9.35
CA SER A 145 -3.74 11.21 -8.26
C SER A 145 -3.52 10.06 -7.29
N ILE A 146 -4.50 9.16 -7.15
CA ILE A 146 -4.41 7.97 -6.29
C ILE A 146 -3.98 6.69 -7.02
N GLN A 147 -3.77 6.75 -8.34
CA GLN A 147 -3.44 5.59 -9.17
C GLN A 147 -2.18 4.85 -8.69
N GLY A 148 -1.14 5.60 -8.29
CA GLY A 148 0.10 5.01 -7.76
C GLY A 148 -0.14 4.19 -6.50
N PHE A 149 -1.01 4.65 -5.60
CA PHE A 149 -1.39 3.89 -4.42
C PHE A 149 -2.13 2.60 -4.76
N ARG A 150 -3.10 2.67 -5.68
CA ARG A 150 -3.85 1.49 -6.13
C ARG A 150 -2.93 0.43 -6.73
N ASP A 151 -2.02 0.84 -7.59
CA ASP A 151 -1.05 -0.06 -8.21
C ASP A 151 -0.09 -0.65 -7.17
N GLY A 152 0.33 0.15 -6.18
CA GLY A 152 1.13 -0.33 -5.07
C GLY A 152 0.40 -1.36 -4.19
N VAL A 153 -0.87 -1.12 -3.83
CA VAL A 153 -1.68 -2.06 -3.04
C VAL A 153 -1.84 -3.38 -3.79
N ARG A 154 -2.06 -3.32 -5.11
CA ARG A 154 -2.13 -4.51 -5.97
C ARG A 154 -0.81 -5.29 -5.98
N ALA A 155 0.33 -4.60 -6.07
CA ALA A 155 1.65 -5.24 -6.01
C ALA A 155 1.92 -5.90 -4.65
N VAL A 156 1.55 -5.25 -3.54
CA VAL A 156 1.66 -5.86 -2.20
C VAL A 156 0.76 -7.09 -2.08
N ASN A 157 -0.49 -7.01 -2.51
CA ASN A 157 -1.43 -8.15 -2.44
C ASN A 157 -0.97 -9.32 -3.33
N SER A 158 -0.41 -9.03 -4.51
CA SER A 158 0.23 -10.02 -5.38
C SER A 158 1.39 -10.73 -4.66
N ALA A 159 2.28 -9.97 -4.03
CA ALA A 159 3.39 -10.51 -3.26
C ALA A 159 2.95 -11.36 -2.07
N LEU A 160 1.97 -10.90 -1.28
CA LEU A 160 1.40 -11.68 -0.18
C LEU A 160 0.76 -12.98 -0.69
N GLY A 161 0.07 -12.93 -1.84
CA GLY A 161 -0.46 -14.12 -2.52
C GLY A 161 0.62 -15.13 -2.87
N MET A 162 1.75 -14.68 -3.43
CA MET A 162 2.91 -15.55 -3.70
C MET A 162 3.44 -16.18 -2.42
N MET A 163 3.65 -15.39 -1.36
CA MET A 163 4.13 -15.89 -0.07
C MET A 163 3.23 -16.97 0.54
N ARG A 164 1.90 -16.82 0.43
CA ARG A 164 0.94 -17.83 0.90
C ARG A 164 1.06 -19.16 0.14
N SER A 165 1.48 -19.12 -1.12
CA SER A 165 1.68 -20.31 -1.96
C SER A 165 2.99 -21.08 -1.70
N TRP A 166 3.84 -20.57 -0.80
CA TRP A 166 5.13 -21.18 -0.47
C TRP A 166 5.03 -22.35 0.49
N VAL A 167 3.98 -22.40 1.30
CA VAL A 167 3.73 -23.56 2.16
C VAL A 167 3.02 -24.61 1.32
N ALA A 168 3.50 -25.84 1.43
CA ALA A 168 2.82 -26.98 0.84
C ALA A 168 1.39 -27.01 1.36
N THR A 169 0.41 -26.97 0.48
CA THR A 169 -0.94 -27.47 0.80
C THR A 169 -0.72 -28.90 1.27
N THR A 170 -0.89 -29.11 2.57
CA THR A 170 -0.92 -30.42 3.18
C THR A 170 -2.22 -31.05 2.72
N ASP A 171 -2.15 -31.86 1.66
CA ASP A 171 -3.13 -32.92 1.39
C ASP A 171 -2.89 -34.10 2.36
#